data_AF-A0A436WZ67-F1
#
_entry.id   AF-A0A436WZ67-F1
#
_cell.length_a   1.000
_cell.length_b   1.000
_cell.length_c   1.000
_cell.angle_alpha   90.00
_cell.angle_beta   90.00
_cell.angle_gamma   90.00
#
_symmetry.space_group_name_H-M   'P 1'
#
loop_
_entity.id
_entity.type
_entity.pdbx_description
1 polymer ?
#
loop_
_entity_poly.entity_id
_entity_poly.type
_entity_poly.pdbx_seq_one_letter_code
_entity_poly.pdbx_strand_id
1 'polypeptide(L)' 'MIKTLRRWRTWIFNAVAGLAVGLPEILNQLGGVYWGDVIPPKYLPYFTLFVLLVNIWMRPRAAVLPDDDEAQR' A
#
# COMPACT_ATOMS: atom_id res chain seq x y z
N MET A 1 3.41 20.53 -7.84
CA MET A 1 3.37 19.82 -6.54
C MET A 1 2.17 18.88 -6.40
N ILE A 2 0.93 19.35 -6.56
CA ILE A 2 -0.29 18.52 -6.42
C ILE A 2 -0.37 17.40 -7.49
N LYS A 3 -0.04 17.68 -8.76
CA LYS A 3 0.00 16.65 -9.83
C LYS A 3 1.00 15.54 -9.51
N THR A 4 2.20 15.89 -9.06
CA THR A 4 3.27 14.96 -8.65
C THR A 4 2.82 14.08 -7.49
N LEU A 5 2.28 14.67 -6.42
CA LEU A 5 1.79 13.91 -5.26
C LEU A 5 0.67 12.92 -5.64
N ARG A 6 -0.23 13.32 -6.58
CA ARG A 6 -1.31 12.47 -7.08
C ARG A 6 -0.80 11.27 -7.87
N ARG A 7 0.31 11.41 -8.61
CA ARG A 7 1.00 10.31 -9.32
C ARG A 7 1.73 9.37 -8.36
N TRP A 8 2.36 9.91 -7.32
CA TRP A 8 3.19 9.13 -6.39
C TRP A 8 2.41 8.49 -5.22
N ARG A 9 1.19 8.93 -4.90
CA ARG A 9 0.43 8.38 -3.76
C ARG A 9 0.26 6.87 -3.82
N THR A 10 0.09 6.30 -5.01
CA THR A 10 -0.08 4.86 -5.17
C THR A 10 1.23 4.14 -4.92
N TRP A 11 2.34 4.65 -5.47
CA TRP A 11 3.66 4.09 -5.23
C TRP A 11 4.04 4.12 -3.75
N ILE A 12 3.77 5.24 -3.08
CA ILE A 12 3.98 5.40 -1.64
C ILE A 12 3.09 4.42 -0.86
N PHE A 13 1.80 4.34 -1.18
CA PHE A 13 0.88 3.42 -0.51
C PHE A 13 1.27 1.95 -0.75
N ASN A 14 1.67 1.58 -1.97
CA ASN A 14 2.12 0.24 -2.30
C ASN A 14 3.40 -0.13 -1.55
N ALA A 15 4.36 0.80 -1.45
CA ALA A 15 5.57 0.58 -0.66
C ALA A 15 5.24 0.37 0.82
N VAL A 16 4.38 1.21 1.40
CA VAL A 16 3.93 1.08 2.79
C VAL A 16 3.12 -0.20 3.03
N ALA A 17 2.22 -0.56 2.12
CA ALA A 17 1.45 -1.79 2.17
C ALA A 17 2.34 -3.04 2.04
N GLY A 18 3.30 -3.01 1.12
CA GLY A 18 4.28 -4.06 0.95
C GLY A 18 5.14 -4.25 2.20
N LEU A 19 5.57 -3.16 2.83
CA LEU A 19 6.24 -3.22 4.13
C LEU A 19 5.31 -3.76 5.21
N ALA A 20 4.09 -3.25 5.34
CA ALA A 20 3.14 -3.69 6.37
C ALA A 20 2.84 -5.21 6.31
N VAL A 21 2.81 -5.78 5.10
CA VAL A 21 2.54 -7.21 4.89
C VAL A 21 3.82 -8.06 4.93
N GLY A 22 4.93 -7.59 4.34
CA GLY A 22 6.16 -8.37 4.19
C GLY A 22 7.19 -8.20 5.33
N LEU A 23 7.29 -7.01 5.92
CA LEU A 23 8.15 -6.72 7.07
C LEU A 23 7.97 -7.69 8.25
N PRO A 24 6.76 -8.09 8.67
CA PRO A 24 6.62 -9.08 9.74
C PRO A 24 7.27 -10.43 9.47
N GLU A 25 7.19 -10.94 8.24
CA GLU A 25 7.80 -12.21 7.86
C GLU A 25 9.32 -12.10 7.98
N ILE A 26 9.87 -10.96 7.54
CA ILE A 26 11.29 -10.63 7.65
C ILE A 26 11.70 -10.50 9.13
N LEU A 27 10.94 -9.78 9.95
CA LEU A 27 11.21 -9.60 11.38
C LEU A 27 11.10 -10.91 12.16
N ASN A 28 10.19 -11.79 11.76
CA ASN A 28 10.06 -13.12 12.33
C ASN A 28 11.32 -13.96 12.08
N GLN A 29 11.80 -13.98 10.84
CA GLN A 29 13.00 -14.70 10.43
C GLN A 29 14.28 -14.14 11.07
N LEU A 30 14.36 -12.83 11.27
CA LEU A 30 15.56 -12.17 11.78
C LEU A 30 15.65 -12.12 13.32
N GLY A 31 14.53 -12.14 14.04
CA GLY A 31 14.54 -11.91 15.48
C GLY A 31 13.38 -12.51 16.27
N GLY A 32 12.53 -13.34 15.65
CA GLY A 32 11.39 -13.96 16.32
C GLY A 32 10.28 -12.99 16.73
N VAL A 33 10.26 -11.78 16.15
CA VAL A 33 9.19 -10.80 16.40
C VAL A 33 7.97 -11.20 15.58
N TYR A 34 6.84 -11.44 16.24
CA TYR A 34 5.61 -11.83 15.57
C TYR A 34 4.69 -10.62 15.42
N TRP A 35 4.00 -10.50 14.28
CA TRP A 35 2.95 -9.48 14.12
C TRP A 35 1.87 -9.59 15.20
N GLY A 36 1.64 -10.80 15.72
CA GLY A 36 0.73 -11.08 16.85
C GLY A 36 1.05 -10.28 18.12
N ASP A 37 2.30 -9.83 18.28
CA ASP A 37 2.75 -9.03 19.43
C ASP A 37 2.33 -7.56 19.32
N VAL A 38 2.12 -7.07 18.09
CA VAL A 38 1.72 -5.67 17.83
C VAL A 38 0.25 -5.57 17.43
N ILE A 39 -0.25 -6.54 16.66
CA ILE A 39 -1.65 -6.64 16.23
C ILE A 39 -2.21 -7.95 16.78
N PRO A 40 -3.23 -7.90 17.66
CA PRO A 40 -3.83 -9.11 18.20
C PRO A 40 -4.27 -10.06 17.08
N PRO A 41 -4.08 -11.39 17.21
CA PRO A 41 -4.32 -12.34 16.12
C PRO A 41 -5.73 -12.26 15.51
N LYS A 42 -6.74 -11.96 16.34
CA LYS A 42 -8.13 -11.76 15.89
C LYS A 42 -8.31 -10.59 14.91
N TYR A 43 -7.39 -9.62 14.90
CA TYR A 43 -7.43 -8.45 14.02
C TYR A 43 -6.57 -8.57 12.77
N LEU A 44 -5.67 -9.56 12.69
CA LEU A 44 -4.80 -9.76 11.53
C LEU A 44 -5.58 -9.90 10.20
N PRO A 45 -6.69 -10.67 10.12
CA PRO A 45 -7.46 -10.76 8.87
C PRO A 45 -8.04 -9.40 8.44
N TYR A 46 -8.51 -8.60 9.40
CA TYR A 46 -9.07 -7.27 9.13
C TYR A 46 -7.99 -6.28 8.71
N PHE A 47 -6.79 -6.37 9.29
CA PHE A 47 -5.63 -5.58 8.88
C PHE A 47 -5.24 -5.88 7.43
N THR A 48 -5.11 -7.17 7.08
CA THR A 48 -4.79 -7.59 5.72
C THR A 48 -5.87 -7.12 4.73
N LEU A 49 -7.15 -7.27 5.09
CA LEU A 49 -8.27 -6.80 4.27
C LEU A 49 -8.24 -5.28 4.10
N PHE A 50 -7.94 -4.53 5.15
CA PHE A 50 -7.80 -3.07 5.10
C PHE A 50 -6.68 -2.64 4.17
N VAL A 51 -5.49 -3.25 4.29
CA VAL A 51 -4.34 -2.95 3.42
C VAL A 51 -4.71 -3.22 1.96
N LEU A 52 -5.40 -4.33 1.66
CA LEU A 52 -5.84 -4.67 0.32
C LEU A 52 -6.91 -3.69 -0.22
N LEU A 53 -7.91 -3.34 0.58
CA LEU A 53 -8.96 -2.39 0.19
C LEU A 53 -8.40 -1.00 -0.09
N VAL A 54 -7.51 -0.50 0.77
CA VAL A 54 -6.87 0.79 0.55
C VAL A 54 -5.91 0.71 -0.65
N ASN A 55 -5.26 -0.42 -0.91
CA ASN A 55 -4.45 -0.61 -2.12
C ASN A 55 -5.28 -0.43 -3.40
N ILE A 56 -6.44 -1.10 -3.46
CA ILE A 56 -7.38 -1.00 -4.58
C ILE A 56 -7.93 0.42 -4.71
N TRP A 57 -8.29 1.06 -3.59
CA TRP A 57 -8.82 2.43 -3.58
C TRP A 57 -7.77 3.46 -4.04
N MET A 58 -6.52 3.26 -3.65
CA MET A 58 -5.39 4.11 -4.02
C MET A 58 -4.82 3.77 -5.39
N ARG A 59 -5.25 2.67 -6.03
CA ARG A 59 -4.83 2.30 -7.38
C ARG A 59 -5.07 3.51 -8.30
N PRO A 60 -4.07 3.95 -9.08
CA PRO A 60 -4.28 5.02 -10.02
C PRO A 60 -5.15 4.40 -11.12
N ARG A 61 -6.44 4.72 -11.10
CA ARG A 61 -7.22 4.70 -12.34
C ARG A 61 -6.43 5.58 -13.30
N ALA A 62 -6.23 5.14 -14.55
CA ALA A 62 -5.50 5.88 -15.57
C ALA A 62 -6.00 7.32 -15.53
N ALA A 63 -5.27 8.15 -14.78
CA ALA A 63 -5.59 9.54 -14.59
C ALA A 63 -4.76 10.19 -15.67
N VAL A 64 -5.13 9.84 -16.90
CA VAL A 64 -4.89 10.65 -18.07
C VAL A 64 -5.46 11.99 -17.69
N LEU A 65 -4.61 12.87 -17.16
CA LEU A 65 -5.00 14.24 -16.91
C LEU A 65 -5.33 14.82 -18.30
N PRO A 66 -6.27 15.75 -18.40
CA PRO A 66 -6.59 16.37 -19.71
C PRO A 66 -5.37 16.95 -20.43
N ASP A 67 -4.30 17.27 -19.68
CA ASP A 67 -3.03 17.80 -20.16
C ASP A 67 -1.92 16.74 -20.35
N ASP A 68 -2.16 15.45 -20.08
CA ASP A 68 -1.15 14.41 -20.30
C ASP A 68 -1.09 14.05 -21.79
N ASP A 69 0.10 13.84 -22.37
CA ASP A 69 0.27 13.47 -23.80
C ASP A 69 -0.50 12.19 -24.18
N GLU A 70 -0.70 11.30 -23.21
CA GLU A 70 -1.51 10.07 -23.34
C GLU A 70 -3.02 10.36 -23.49
N ALA A 71 -3.48 11.58 -23.19
CA ALA A 71 -4.86 12.06 -23.36
C ALA A 71 -5.21 12.50 -24.77
N GLN A 72 -4.19 12.85 -25.55
CA GLN A 72 -4.34 13.44 -26.89
C GLN A 72 -4.22 12.41 -28.01
N ARG A 73 -4.16 11.11 -27.68
CA ARG A 73 -4.14 10.00 -28.64
C ARG A 73 -5.51 9.38 -28.84
#